data_AF-A0A820KMF4-F1
#
_entry.id   AF-A0A820KMF4-F1
#
_cell.length_a   1.000
_cell.length_b   1.000
_cell.length_c   1.000
_cell.angle_alpha   90.00
_cell.angle_beta   90.00
_cell.angle_gamma   90.00
#
_symmetry.space_group_name_H-M   'P 1'
#
loop_
_entity.id
_entity.type
_entity.pdbx_description
1 polymer ?
#
loop_
_entity_poly.entity_id
_entity_poly.type
_entity_poly.pdbx_seq_one_letter_code
_entity_poly.pdbx_strand_id
1 'polypeptide(L)'
;MARLVLDTNIFVYEKTHYRQIRGGAMGSTFTQTLANIYMLDWEQQLIHDQQVDQEIYGRYIDDVFMTTNLTHDQLKAKLENAHSKDPNIRISYSIQSTIDFLDVN
;
A
#
# COMPACT_ATOMS: atom_id res chain seq x y z
N MET A 1 -17.70 18.01 1.78
CA MET A 1 -16.25 18.26 1.75
C MET A 1 -15.48 17.14 1.03
N ALA A 2 -15.55 15.88 1.48
CA ALA A 2 -14.85 14.75 0.84
C ALA A 2 -15.09 14.64 -0.68
N ARG A 3 -16.37 14.68 -1.08
CA ARG A 3 -16.77 14.65 -2.50
C ARG A 3 -16.14 15.78 -3.33
N LEU A 4 -16.04 16.98 -2.79
CA LEU A 4 -15.43 18.10 -3.51
C LEU A 4 -13.95 17.82 -3.78
N VAL A 5 -13.20 17.42 -2.75
CA VAL A 5 -11.75 17.13 -2.88
C VAL A 5 -11.48 16.00 -3.89
N LEU A 6 -12.34 14.98 -3.92
CA LEU A 6 -12.21 13.85 -4.84
C LEU A 6 -12.69 14.20 -6.27
N ASP A 7 -13.77 14.97 -6.40
CA ASP A 7 -14.36 15.30 -7.70
C ASP A 7 -13.62 16.44 -8.41
N THR A 8 -12.96 17.35 -7.67
CA THR A 8 -12.23 18.51 -8.22
C THR A 8 -10.71 18.35 -8.17
N ASN A 9 -10.22 17.12 -8.31
CA ASN A 9 -8.78 16.84 -8.37
C ASN A 9 -8.21 17.19 -9.76
N ILE A 10 -7.87 18.47 -9.96
CA ILE A 10 -7.37 19.05 -11.22
C ILE A 10 -5.95 19.56 -11.00
N PHE A 11 -5.03 19.26 -11.92
CA PHE A 11 -3.67 19.78 -11.93
C PHE A 11 -3.28 20.29 -13.33
N VAL A 12 -2.22 21.09 -13.38
CA VAL A 12 -1.69 21.65 -14.64
C VAL A 12 -0.30 21.10 -14.90
N TYR A 13 -0.10 20.56 -16.09
CA TYR A 13 1.20 20.13 -16.58
C TYR A 13 1.38 20.63 -18.02
N GLU A 14 2.50 21.27 -18.31
CA GLU A 14 2.79 21.87 -19.62
C GLU A 14 1.63 22.73 -20.18
N LYS A 15 1.09 23.63 -19.34
CA LYS A 15 -0.06 24.52 -19.64
C LYS A 15 -1.35 23.78 -20.03
N THR A 16 -1.42 22.47 -19.82
CA THR A 16 -2.60 21.65 -20.07
C THR A 16 -3.24 21.26 -18.74
N HIS A 17 -4.57 21.38 -18.69
CA HIS A 17 -5.36 20.99 -17.53
C HIS A 17 -5.69 19.50 -17.58
N TYR A 18 -5.41 18.80 -16.49
CA TYR A 18 -5.72 17.38 -16.32
C TYR A 18 -6.60 17.20 -15.09
N ARG A 19 -7.58 16.29 -15.18
CA ARG A 19 -8.36 15.84 -14.04
C ARG A 19 -7.94 14.41 -13.69
N GLN A 20 -7.47 14.22 -12.47
CA GLN A 20 -7.19 12.90 -11.96
C GLN A 20 -8.51 12.21 -11.61
N ILE A 21 -8.87 11.18 -12.37
CA ILE A 21 -10.12 10.43 -12.22
C ILE A 21 -10.04 9.32 -11.17
N ARG A 22 -8.82 8.97 -10.72
CA ARG A 22 -8.58 7.88 -9.77
C ARG A 22 -7.42 8.22 -8.84
N GLY A 23 -7.61 7.93 -7.56
CA GLY A 23 -6.73 8.42 -6.49
C GLY A 23 -7.02 9.89 -6.15
N GLY A 24 -6.25 10.45 -5.23
CA GLY A 24 -6.34 11.86 -4.87
C GLY A 24 -5.03 12.61 -5.16
N ALA A 25 -5.08 13.93 -5.02
CA ALA A 25 -3.91 14.78 -5.18
C ALA A 25 -2.85 14.40 -4.14
N MET A 26 -1.62 14.12 -4.58
CA MET A 26 -0.48 13.96 -3.68
C MET A 26 -0.24 15.27 -2.91
N GLY A 27 0.14 15.17 -1.63
CA GLY A 27 0.34 16.32 -0.74
C GLY A 27 -0.94 16.88 -0.09
N SER A 28 -2.13 16.38 -0.47
CA SER A 28 -3.36 16.65 0.28
C SER A 28 -3.41 15.77 1.52
N THR A 29 -3.44 16.39 2.70
CA THR A 29 -3.59 15.69 3.98
C THR A 29 -4.85 14.82 4.01
N PHE A 30 -5.94 15.30 3.39
CA PHE A 30 -7.19 14.54 3.28
C PHE A 30 -7.04 13.31 2.38
N THR A 31 -6.37 13.43 1.24
CA THR A 31 -6.07 12.28 0.35
C THR A 31 -5.25 11.24 1.10
N GLN A 32 -4.25 11.66 1.88
CA GLN A 32 -3.42 10.74 2.67
C GLN A 32 -4.23 9.96 3.69
N THR A 33 -5.17 10.62 4.39
CA THR A 33 -6.07 9.94 5.33
C THR A 33 -6.96 8.92 4.62
N LEU A 34 -7.52 9.27 3.46
CA LEU A 34 -8.34 8.34 2.67
C LEU A 34 -7.54 7.15 2.17
N ALA A 35 -6.30 7.36 1.72
CA ALA A 35 -5.41 6.28 1.31
C ALA A 35 -5.11 5.32 2.46
N ASN A 36 -4.87 5.85 3.68
CA ASN A 36 -4.67 5.02 4.87
C ASN A 36 -5.91 4.20 5.23
N ILE A 37 -7.12 4.76 5.13
CA ILE A 37 -8.36 4.03 5.38
C ILE A 37 -8.56 2.92 4.35
N TYR A 38 -8.31 3.23 3.07
CA TYR A 38 -8.41 2.26 1.98
C TYR A 38 -7.45 1.09 2.18
N MET A 39 -6.17 1.39 2.46
CA MET A 39 -5.16 0.37 2.69
C MET A 39 -5.43 -0.44 3.95
N LEU A 40 -5.97 0.17 5.01
CA LEU A 40 -6.37 -0.53 6.23
C LEU A 40 -7.41 -1.62 5.95
N ASP A 41 -8.40 -1.35 5.10
CA ASP A 41 -9.41 -2.34 4.71
C ASP A 41 -8.79 -3.47 3.87
N TRP A 42 -7.96 -3.10 2.89
CA TRP A 42 -7.28 -4.06 2.01
C TRP A 42 -6.31 -4.99 2.77
N GLU A 43 -5.60 -4.46 3.78
CA GLU A 43 -4.56 -5.18 4.53
C GLU A 43 -5.09 -6.02 5.71
N GLN A 44 -6.39 -5.96 6.04
CA GLN A 44 -6.98 -6.60 7.23
C GLN A 44 -6.56 -8.07 7.40
N GLN A 45 -6.64 -8.86 6.33
CA GLN A 45 -6.27 -10.28 6.39
C GLN A 45 -4.77 -10.48 6.61
N LEU A 46 -3.92 -9.65 5.99
CA LEU A 46 -2.48 -9.73 6.21
C LEU A 46 -2.17 -9.43 7.68
N ILE A 47 -2.72 -8.36 8.24
CA ILE A 47 -2.56 -8.03 9.66
C ILE A 47 -3.04 -9.19 10.55
N HIS A 48 -4.22 -9.75 10.26
CA HIS A 48 -4.78 -10.83 11.05
C HIS A 48 -3.88 -12.07 11.06
N ASP A 49 -3.42 -12.52 9.88
CA ASP A 49 -2.56 -13.68 9.77
C ASP A 49 -1.25 -13.46 10.55
N GLN A 50 -0.65 -12.28 10.43
CA GLN A 50 0.58 -11.94 11.16
C GLN A 50 0.39 -11.94 12.68
N GLN A 51 -0.76 -11.44 13.17
CA GLN A 51 -1.08 -11.49 14.59
C GLN A 51 -1.25 -12.93 15.11
N VAL A 52 -1.89 -13.80 14.34
CA VAL A 52 -2.10 -15.21 14.68
C VAL A 52 -0.76 -15.95 14.72
N ASP A 53 0.12 -15.68 13.75
CA ASP A 53 1.43 -16.34 13.61
C ASP A 53 2.51 -15.74 14.54
N GLN A 54 2.16 -14.73 15.35
CA GLN A 54 3.09 -13.97 16.21
C GLN A 54 4.24 -13.30 15.43
N GLU A 55 3.91 -12.82 14.23
CA GLU A 55 4.80 -12.16 13.29
C GLU A 55 4.63 -10.63 13.33
N ILE A 56 5.63 -9.89 12.88
CA ILE A 56 5.59 -8.43 12.80
C ILE A 56 4.94 -8.02 11.47
N TYR A 57 4.01 -7.06 11.56
CA TYR A 57 3.50 -6.32 10.41
C TYR A 57 3.54 -4.82 10.72
N GLY A 58 4.21 -4.05 9.86
CA GLY A 58 4.27 -2.60 9.94
C GLY A 58 4.08 -1.98 8.58
N ARG A 59 3.33 -0.89 8.50
CA ARG A 59 3.18 -0.09 7.29
C ARG A 59 3.54 1.36 7.56
N TYR A 60 4.33 1.94 6.67
CA TYR A 60 4.62 3.37 6.64
C TYR A 60 4.25 3.92 5.27
N ILE A 61 3.11 4.63 5.19
CA ILE A 61 2.56 5.17 3.93
C ILE A 61 2.36 4.03 2.91
N ASP A 62 3.23 3.92 1.93
CA ASP A 62 3.22 2.95 0.83
C ASP A 62 4.18 1.77 1.07
N ASP A 63 5.09 1.86 2.05
CA ASP A 63 6.02 0.80 2.40
C ASP A 63 5.47 -0.14 3.47
N VAL A 64 5.65 -1.45 3.26
CA VAL A 64 5.27 -2.49 4.21
C VAL A 64 6.50 -3.29 4.61
N PHE A 65 6.63 -3.52 5.92
CA PHE A 65 7.58 -4.43 6.52
C PHE A 65 6.83 -5.57 7.20
N MET A 66 7.22 -6.81 6.88
CA MET A 66 6.67 -8.00 7.53
C MET A 66 7.74 -9.06 7.75
N THR A 67 7.60 -9.83 8.83
CA THR A 67 8.43 -11.03 9.09
C THR A 67 7.59 -12.27 8.86
N THR A 68 8.17 -13.39 8.43
CA THR A 68 7.40 -14.63 8.42
C THR A 68 8.24 -15.88 8.69
N ASN A 69 7.60 -16.87 9.30
CA ASN A 69 8.09 -18.22 9.51
C ASN A 69 7.65 -19.19 8.40
N LEU A 70 6.83 -18.72 7.45
CA LEU A 70 6.39 -19.50 6.30
C LEU A 70 7.56 -19.86 5.38
N THR A 71 7.41 -20.97 4.66
CA THR A 71 8.35 -21.29 3.58
C THR A 71 8.22 -20.26 2.45
N HIS A 72 9.26 -20.15 1.62
CA HIS A 72 9.27 -19.21 0.51
C HIS A 72 8.07 -19.39 -0.44
N ASP A 73 7.67 -20.64 -0.71
CA ASP A 73 6.53 -20.94 -1.59
C ASP A 73 5.19 -20.55 -0.95
N GLN A 74 5.03 -20.78 0.35
CA GLN A 74 3.84 -20.38 1.10
C GLN A 74 3.71 -18.85 1.17
N LEU A 75 4.81 -18.15 1.44
CA LEU A 75 4.85 -16.70 1.43
C LEU A 75 4.48 -16.16 0.05
N LYS A 76 5.06 -16.73 -1.02
CA LYS A 76 4.76 -16.31 -2.39
C LYS A 76 3.28 -16.49 -2.71
N ALA A 77 2.69 -17.65 -2.38
CA ALA A 77 1.26 -17.88 -2.55
C ALA A 77 0.39 -16.87 -1.77
N LYS A 78 0.78 -16.53 -0.54
CA LYS A 78 0.11 -15.52 0.29
C LYS A 78 0.15 -14.13 -0.36
N LEU A 79 1.31 -13.74 -0.89
CA LEU A 79 1.49 -12.45 -1.57
C LEU A 79 0.74 -12.38 -2.90
N GLU A 80 0.73 -13.46 -3.69
CA GLU A 80 -0.06 -13.53 -4.93
C GLU A 80 -1.57 -13.43 -4.65
N ASN A 81 -2.05 -14.11 -3.59
CA ASN A 81 -3.44 -13.96 -3.16
C ASN A 81 -3.75 -12.50 -2.80
N ALA A 82 -2.91 -11.86 -1.99
CA ALA A 82 -3.07 -10.45 -1.64
C ALA A 82 -3.05 -9.53 -2.88
N HIS A 83 -2.16 -9.78 -3.84
CA HIS A 83 -2.09 -9.03 -5.09
C HIS A 83 -3.38 -9.13 -5.91
N SER A 84 -4.04 -10.28 -5.89
CA SER A 84 -5.28 -10.52 -6.65
C SER A 84 -6.54 -9.90 -6.03
N LYS A 85 -6.48 -9.41 -4.78
CA LYS A 85 -7.65 -8.87 -4.06
C LYS A 85 -8.24 -7.63 -4.70
N ASP A 86 -7.39 -6.79 -5.28
CA ASP A 86 -7.79 -5.52 -5.86
C ASP A 86 -6.94 -5.23 -7.11
N PRO A 87 -7.55 -5.11 -8.30
CA PRO A 87 -6.82 -4.83 -9.54
C PRO A 87 -6.08 -3.47 -9.53
N ASN A 88 -6.32 -2.62 -8.52
CA ASN A 88 -5.74 -1.30 -8.40
C ASN A 88 -4.60 -1.23 -7.39
N ILE A 89 -4.37 -2.32 -6.65
CA ILE A 89 -3.26 -2.43 -5.71
C ILE A 89 -2.27 -3.45 -6.28
N ARG A 90 -1.05 -2.97 -6.57
CA ARG A 90 0.04 -3.79 -7.05
C ARG A 90 1.11 -3.87 -5.98
N ILE A 91 1.35 -5.08 -5.49
CA ILE A 91 2.40 -5.35 -4.51
C ILE A 91 3.72 -5.59 -5.25
N SER A 92 4.76 -4.90 -4.84
CA SER A 92 6.16 -5.19 -5.16
C SER A 92 6.85 -5.62 -3.87
N TYR A 93 7.64 -6.70 -3.89
CA TYR A 93 8.26 -7.23 -2.69
C TYR A 93 9.69 -7.71 -2.95
N SER A 94 10.53 -7.60 -1.93
CA SER A 94 11.82 -8.27 -1.81
C SER A 94 11.77 -9.18 -0.58
N ILE A 95 12.26 -10.41 -0.72
CA ILE A 95 12.29 -11.39 0.37
C ILE A 95 13.74 -11.66 0.70
N GLN A 96 14.16 -11.31 1.91
CA GLN A 96 15.53 -11.48 2.38
C GLN A 96 15.52 -11.90 3.85
N SER A 97 16.55 -12.65 4.27
CA SER A 97 16.77 -13.00 5.69
C SER A 97 17.42 -11.87 6.48
N THR A 98 17.99 -10.89 5.79
CA THR A 98 18.67 -9.70 6.30
C THR A 98 18.16 -8.50 5.52
N ILE A 99 17.89 -7.39 6.19
CA ILE A 99 17.45 -6.16 5.54
C ILE A 99 18.58 -5.13 5.56
N ASP A 100 18.75 -4.40 4.47
CA ASP A 100 19.65 -3.26 4.41
C ASP A 100 19.06 -2.11 5.23
N PHE A 101 19.86 -1.51 6.12
CA PHE A 101 19.43 -0.36 6.90
C PHE A 101 19.72 0.93 6.13
N LEU A 102 18.68 1.51 5.53
CA LEU A 102 18.72 2.65 4.60
C LEU A 102 19.34 2.30 3.23
N ASP A 103 19.09 3.14 2.22
CA ASP A 103 19.65 3.07 0.85
C ASP A 103 21.19 3.29 0.82
N VAL A 104 21.94 2.65 1.71
CA VAL A 104 23.40 2.63 1.72
C VAL A 104 23.86 1.41 0.94
N ASN A 105 23.90 1.57 -0.38
CA ASN A 105 24.75 0.81 -1.28
C ASN A 105 25.83 1.72 -1.85
#